data_AF-A0A6A9T3X8-F1
#
_entry.id   AF-A0A6A9T3X8-F1
#
_cell.length_a   1.000
_cell.length_b   1.000
_cell.length_c   1.000
_cell.angle_alpha   90.00
_cell.angle_beta   90.00
_cell.angle_gamma   90.00
#
_symmetry.space_group_name_H-M   'P 1'
#
loop_
_entity.id
_entity.type
_entity.pdbx_description
1 polymer ?
#
loop_
_entity_poly.entity_id
_entity_poly.type
_entity_poly.pdbx_seq_one_letter_code
_entity_poly.pdbx_strand_id
1 'polypeptide(L)'
;MTMTGTETQSGGIDRRTFIKGAGVATGVAATGASAGRLDLAPVGDATAVDPYTLAYGTTAAFGWALREGWEALTGDAPPEGLTPDSLQQKVYEAALKRDNDNGSKFIDQQNILIGIDNVAYTEGKIAAIEALNEEKSQSEVETAATSAVDSYGSTVIKNFLKAWNESLNEVEQQAEVLNSHADVDPVNVMYYPDDDWGSNSTGNTYSPAEFIPFETRGIELPDGTTFDTKMLQSQYSSGFTPAEFDGGDWSNGSLQRLRLRVEAPDGSQVTYLSDQEWMPVYDEITQTFTDVRDGLLLWVDNVYGQVQSGQIEVSDLITPRERAAMMTDDGKYPPSSR
;
A
#
# COMPACT_ATOMS: atom_id res chain seq x y z
N MET A 1 40.29 18.56 -56.02
CA MET A 1 39.07 17.75 -55.88
C MET A 1 39.21 17.01 -54.56
N THR A 2 38.67 17.60 -53.50
CA THR A 2 38.75 17.05 -52.14
C THR A 2 37.41 17.39 -51.50
N MET A 3 36.53 16.38 -51.43
CA MET A 3 35.25 16.52 -50.74
C MET A 3 35.51 16.39 -49.24
N THR A 4 35.24 17.46 -48.50
CA THR A 4 35.06 17.46 -47.05
C THR A 4 33.69 16.86 -46.75
N GLY A 5 33.69 15.71 -46.07
CA GLY A 5 32.47 15.09 -45.54
C GLY A 5 31.95 15.89 -44.35
N THR A 6 30.68 16.28 -44.44
CA THR A 6 29.86 16.72 -43.31
C THR A 6 29.53 15.52 -42.43
N GLU A 7 30.07 15.47 -41.21
CA GLU A 7 29.53 14.65 -40.13
C GLU A 7 28.17 15.21 -39.73
N THR A 8 27.12 14.42 -39.95
CA THR A 8 25.81 14.63 -39.34
C THR A 8 25.92 14.30 -37.86
N GLN A 9 25.93 15.32 -36.99
CA GLN A 9 25.67 15.11 -35.57
C GLN A 9 24.24 14.60 -35.42
N SER A 10 24.09 13.31 -35.12
CA SER A 10 22.84 12.74 -34.60
C SER A 10 22.57 13.35 -33.23
N GLY A 11 21.68 14.35 -33.19
CA GLY A 11 21.21 14.97 -31.96
C GLY A 11 20.17 14.07 -31.27
N GLY A 12 20.62 12.96 -30.69
CA GLY A 12 19.80 12.17 -29.78
C GLY A 12 19.69 12.86 -28.42
N ILE A 13 18.48 12.99 -27.88
CA ILE A 13 18.29 13.43 -26.48
C ILE A 13 18.85 12.33 -25.57
N ASP A 14 19.74 12.69 -24.65
CA ASP A 14 20.33 11.72 -23.73
C ASP A 14 19.26 11.11 -22.81
N ARG A 15 19.35 9.80 -22.55
CA ARG A 15 18.31 8.96 -21.90
C ARG A 15 17.86 9.50 -20.54
N ARG A 16 18.82 10.00 -19.75
CA ARG A 16 18.56 10.64 -18.45
C ARG A 16 17.95 12.04 -18.59
N THR A 17 18.26 12.74 -19.69
CA THR A 17 17.71 14.06 -20.01
C THR A 17 16.28 13.95 -20.55
N PHE A 18 15.93 12.87 -21.24
CA PHE A 18 14.55 12.62 -21.65
C PHE A 18 13.66 12.27 -20.45
N ILE A 19 14.08 11.33 -19.60
CA ILE A 19 13.32 10.95 -18.39
C ILE A 19 13.16 12.14 -17.42
N LYS A 20 14.18 13.00 -17.30
CA LYS A 20 14.11 14.23 -16.50
C LYS A 20 13.42 15.41 -17.21
N GLY A 21 13.45 15.46 -18.54
CA GLY A 21 13.00 16.57 -19.37
C GLY A 21 11.55 16.44 -19.86
N ALA A 22 11.04 15.23 -19.99
CA ALA A 22 9.63 14.94 -20.27
C ALA A 22 8.75 14.94 -19.01
N GLY A 23 9.28 15.45 -17.88
CA GLY A 23 8.56 15.66 -16.61
C GLY A 23 8.04 17.09 -16.40
N VAL A 24 7.96 17.92 -17.45
CA VAL A 24 7.52 19.31 -17.36
C VAL A 24 6.30 19.55 -18.27
N ALA A 25 5.24 20.13 -17.68
CA ALA A 25 3.86 20.30 -18.16
C ALA A 25 3.01 19.03 -17.90
N THR A 26 2.06 19.02 -16.96
CA THR A 26 0.91 19.94 -16.89
C THR A 26 0.37 20.05 -15.47
N GLY A 27 0.40 21.24 -14.87
CA GLY A 27 -0.41 21.60 -13.70
C GLY A 27 -1.49 22.57 -14.15
N VAL A 28 -2.76 22.13 -14.16
CA VAL A 28 -3.89 23.03 -14.36
C VAL A 28 -4.22 23.69 -13.02
N ALA A 29 -3.65 24.88 -12.79
CA ALA A 29 -4.19 25.84 -11.84
C ALA A 29 -4.35 27.18 -12.56
N ALA A 30 -5.60 27.53 -12.84
CA ALA A 30 -5.96 28.83 -13.37
C ALA A 30 -5.70 29.92 -12.33
N THR A 31 -4.72 30.80 -12.56
CA THR A 31 -4.78 32.24 -12.24
C THR A 31 -3.56 32.95 -12.82
N GLY A 32 -3.79 34.10 -13.45
CA GLY A 32 -2.82 34.73 -14.36
C GLY A 32 -1.68 35.52 -13.72
N ALA A 33 -0.87 36.05 -14.65
CA ALA A 33 0.13 37.12 -14.55
C ALA A 33 1.62 36.70 -14.54
N SER A 34 2.23 36.97 -15.70
CA SER A 34 3.62 37.37 -15.95
C SER A 34 4.77 36.38 -15.71
N ALA A 35 5.49 36.16 -16.81
CA ALA A 35 6.75 35.46 -16.95
C ALA A 35 7.83 35.87 -15.92
N GLY A 36 8.47 34.87 -15.33
CA GLY A 36 9.72 35.02 -14.59
C GLY A 36 9.79 34.10 -13.38
N ARG A 37 10.46 32.95 -13.56
CA ARG A 37 10.71 31.87 -12.59
C ARG A 37 9.53 30.91 -12.43
N LEU A 38 9.59 29.82 -13.20
CA LEU A 38 8.75 28.64 -13.08
C LEU A 38 9.13 27.90 -11.79
N ASP A 39 8.48 28.26 -10.69
CA ASP A 39 8.46 27.52 -9.44
C ASP A 39 7.26 26.55 -9.48
N LEU A 40 7.33 25.59 -10.42
CA LEU A 40 6.28 24.60 -10.67
C LEU A 40 6.89 23.20 -10.55
N ALA A 41 7.20 22.82 -9.31
CA ALA A 41 7.35 21.43 -8.93
C ALA A 41 5.96 20.90 -8.53
N PRO A 42 5.50 19.74 -9.04
CA PRO A 42 4.33 19.05 -8.48
C PRO A 42 4.59 18.51 -7.06
N VAL A 43 5.82 18.63 -6.56
CA VAL A 43 6.21 18.40 -5.17
C VAL A 43 6.63 19.72 -4.54
N GLY A 44 5.70 20.39 -3.86
CA GLY A 44 6.05 21.52 -3.00
C GLY A 44 6.82 21.03 -1.79
N ASP A 45 8.11 21.35 -1.69
CA ASP A 45 9.03 21.25 -0.52
C ASP A 45 8.92 20.00 0.40
N ALA A 46 8.32 18.89 -0.05
CA ALA A 46 8.53 17.58 0.55
C ALA A 46 9.87 17.07 0.07
N THR A 47 10.72 16.62 0.98
CA THR A 47 12.03 16.03 0.67
C THR A 47 11.83 14.83 -0.25
N ALA A 48 11.88 15.04 -1.57
CA ALA A 48 11.67 14.01 -2.58
C ALA A 48 12.79 12.97 -2.43
N VAL A 49 12.46 11.82 -1.82
CA VAL A 49 13.40 10.72 -1.71
C VAL A 49 13.55 10.13 -3.11
N ASP A 50 14.74 10.25 -3.68
CA ASP A 50 15.04 9.65 -4.99
C ASP A 50 14.70 8.14 -4.92
N PRO A 51 13.91 7.59 -5.88
CA PRO A 51 13.54 6.17 -5.92
C PRO A 51 14.74 5.22 -5.82
N TYR A 52 15.91 5.64 -6.30
CA TYR A 52 17.13 4.85 -6.11
C TYR A 52 17.62 4.86 -4.67
N THR A 53 17.43 5.94 -3.92
CA THR A 53 17.74 6.02 -2.49
C THR A 53 16.85 5.09 -1.66
N LEU A 54 15.58 4.93 -2.04
CA LEU A 54 14.67 3.93 -1.46
C LEU A 54 15.18 2.50 -1.70
N ALA A 55 15.75 2.22 -2.87
CA ALA A 55 16.32 0.90 -3.18
C ALA A 55 17.59 0.58 -2.37
N TYR A 56 18.41 1.59 -2.00
CA TYR A 56 19.69 1.37 -1.30
C TYR A 56 19.64 1.48 0.23
N GLY A 57 18.66 2.16 0.84
CA GLY A 57 18.75 2.60 2.24
C GLY A 57 17.79 1.99 3.25
N THR A 58 16.61 1.50 2.83
CA THR A 58 15.49 1.27 3.78
C THR A 58 14.72 -0.03 3.48
N THR A 59 15.43 -1.11 3.15
CA THR A 59 14.81 -2.35 2.64
C THR A 59 13.79 -3.02 3.58
N ALA A 60 13.88 -2.82 4.90
CA ALA A 60 12.97 -3.45 5.86
C ALA A 60 11.60 -2.75 5.99
N ALA A 61 11.53 -1.42 5.87
CA ALA A 61 10.29 -0.66 6.02
C ALA A 61 9.50 -0.51 4.70
N PHE A 62 10.18 -0.60 3.56
CA PHE A 62 9.61 -0.31 2.24
C PHE A 62 9.44 -1.54 1.35
N GLY A 63 9.81 -2.73 1.85
CA GLY A 63 9.77 -3.97 1.06
C GLY A 63 8.38 -4.29 0.50
N TRP A 64 7.33 -3.99 1.26
CA TRP A 64 5.93 -4.23 0.87
C TRP A 64 5.49 -3.38 -0.33
N ALA A 65 6.04 -2.17 -0.47
CA ALA A 65 5.69 -1.24 -1.54
C ALA A 65 6.50 -1.45 -2.81
N LEU A 66 7.60 -2.22 -2.76
CA LEU A 66 8.55 -2.34 -3.87
C LEU A 66 8.63 -3.75 -4.47
N ARG A 67 8.14 -4.79 -3.78
CA ARG A 67 8.41 -6.18 -4.18
C ARG A 67 7.17 -7.04 -4.15
N GLU A 68 7.09 -7.93 -5.13
CA GLU A 68 6.19 -9.07 -5.07
C GLU A 68 6.78 -10.12 -4.12
N GLY A 69 5.92 -10.87 -3.43
CA GLY A 69 6.39 -11.89 -2.47
C GLY A 69 6.86 -11.34 -1.12
N TRP A 70 6.50 -10.10 -0.78
CA TRP A 70 6.66 -9.63 0.59
C TRP A 70 5.87 -10.53 1.55
N GLU A 71 6.56 -11.02 2.59
CA GLU A 71 5.96 -11.82 3.65
C GLU A 71 5.53 -10.91 4.79
N ALA A 72 4.22 -10.90 5.04
CA ALA A 72 3.68 -10.30 6.25
C ALA A 72 4.21 -11.04 7.47
N LEU A 73 4.35 -10.33 8.59
CA LEU A 73 4.69 -10.95 9.86
C LEU A 73 3.61 -11.99 10.19
N THR A 74 3.97 -13.27 10.27
CA THR A 74 3.03 -14.31 10.70
C THR A 74 2.77 -14.17 12.20
N GLY A 75 1.53 -14.37 12.62
CA GLY A 75 1.19 -14.40 14.04
C GLY A 75 1.65 -15.69 14.72
N ASP A 76 2.02 -15.58 15.99
CA ASP A 76 2.32 -16.72 16.84
C ASP A 76 1.23 -16.87 17.90
N ALA A 77 0.52 -18.00 17.91
CA ALA A 77 -0.43 -18.33 18.95
C ALA A 77 0.29 -18.50 20.31
N PRO A 78 -0.29 -18.02 21.43
CA PRO A 78 0.22 -18.32 22.75
C PRO A 78 0.26 -19.85 22.99
N PRO A 79 1.26 -20.38 23.72
CA PRO A 79 1.30 -21.80 24.04
C PRO A 79 0.15 -22.21 24.96
N GLU A 80 -0.29 -23.46 24.86
CA GLU A 80 -1.29 -24.04 25.76
C GLU A 80 -0.76 -24.23 27.20
N GLY A 81 -1.68 -24.37 28.16
CA GLY A 81 -1.35 -24.70 29.56
C GLY A 81 -0.77 -23.55 30.38
N LEU A 82 -0.90 -22.32 29.89
CA LEU A 82 -0.59 -21.10 30.65
C LEU A 82 -1.59 -20.88 31.79
N THR A 83 -1.19 -20.05 32.75
CA THR A 83 -2.15 -19.49 33.72
C THR A 83 -2.98 -18.39 33.07
N PRO A 84 -4.18 -18.04 33.59
CA PRO A 84 -5.00 -16.95 33.05
C PRO A 84 -4.23 -15.66 32.78
N ASP A 85 -3.54 -15.14 33.81
CA ASP A 85 -2.76 -13.91 33.72
C ASP A 85 -1.63 -14.01 32.68
N SER A 86 -0.98 -15.18 32.60
CA SER A 86 0.10 -15.39 31.62
C SER A 86 -0.44 -15.46 30.19
N LEU A 87 -1.61 -16.08 29.98
CA LEU A 87 -2.26 -16.12 28.67
C LEU A 87 -2.70 -14.73 28.24
N GLN A 88 -3.39 -13.99 29.12
CA GLN A 88 -3.83 -12.62 28.87
C GLN A 88 -2.64 -11.70 28.54
N GLN A 89 -1.56 -11.77 29.33
CA GLN A 89 -0.34 -11.01 29.05
C GLN A 89 0.27 -11.36 27.68
N LYS A 90 0.27 -12.63 27.28
CA LYS A 90 0.81 -13.06 25.98
C LYS A 90 -0.02 -12.57 24.81
N VAL A 91 -1.35 -12.62 24.93
CA VAL A 91 -2.26 -12.05 23.92
C VAL A 91 -2.06 -10.55 23.81
N TYR A 92 -1.95 -9.83 24.93
CA TYR A 92 -1.65 -8.40 24.95
C TYR A 92 -0.31 -8.06 24.27
N GLU A 93 0.77 -8.76 24.60
CA GLU A 93 2.09 -8.54 24.01
C GLU A 93 2.09 -8.79 22.50
N ALA A 94 1.37 -9.82 22.04
CA ALA A 94 1.24 -10.13 20.62
C ALA A 94 0.43 -9.05 19.88
N ALA A 95 -0.71 -8.62 20.42
CA ALA A 95 -1.50 -7.52 19.86
C ALA A 95 -0.70 -6.21 19.82
N LEU A 96 0.04 -5.88 20.87
CA LEU A 96 0.92 -4.71 20.91
C LEU A 96 2.05 -4.80 19.89
N LYS A 97 2.68 -5.97 19.72
CA LYS A 97 3.71 -6.18 18.71
C LYS A 97 3.13 -6.00 17.30
N ARG A 98 1.93 -6.54 17.06
CA ARG A 98 1.21 -6.42 15.78
C ARG A 98 0.88 -4.98 15.45
N ASP A 99 0.32 -4.26 16.42
CA ASP A 99 -0.03 -2.86 16.30
C ASP A 99 1.19 -2.00 15.92
N ASN A 100 2.31 -2.18 16.63
CA ASN A 100 3.56 -1.48 16.31
C ASN A 100 4.14 -1.86 14.93
N ASP A 101 4.08 -3.15 14.54
CA ASP A 101 4.57 -3.60 13.23
C ASP A 101 3.73 -2.99 12.09
N ASN A 102 2.41 -3.03 12.22
CA ASN A 102 1.48 -2.44 11.27
C ASN A 102 1.63 -0.91 11.21
N GLY A 103 1.71 -0.26 12.37
CA GLY A 103 1.94 1.17 12.52
C GLY A 103 3.20 1.63 11.79
N SER A 104 4.33 1.00 12.10
CA SER A 104 5.64 1.36 11.54
C SER A 104 5.78 1.12 10.03
N LYS A 105 4.94 0.27 9.42
CA LYS A 105 5.03 -0.11 8.00
C LYS A 105 3.98 0.54 7.12
N PHE A 106 2.76 0.69 7.62
CA PHE A 106 1.60 1.06 6.82
C PHE A 106 0.91 2.32 7.37
N ILE A 107 0.58 2.36 8.66
CA ILE A 107 -0.31 3.40 9.20
C ILE A 107 0.42 4.74 9.41
N ASP A 108 1.59 4.72 10.04
CA ASP A 108 2.34 5.96 10.39
C ASP A 108 3.18 6.50 9.23
N GLN A 109 3.08 5.86 8.07
CA GLN A 109 4.02 6.01 6.96
C GLN A 109 3.40 6.74 5.76
N GLN A 110 2.57 7.76 5.98
CA GLN A 110 1.94 8.55 4.92
C GLN A 110 2.98 9.15 3.94
N ASN A 111 4.17 9.52 4.41
CA ASN A 111 5.27 10.00 3.55
C ASN A 111 5.81 8.93 2.57
N ILE A 112 5.53 7.64 2.79
CA ILE A 112 5.94 6.53 1.91
C ILE A 112 5.11 6.51 0.63
N LEU A 113 3.90 7.07 0.64
CA LEU A 113 3.02 7.11 -0.53
C LEU A 113 3.58 8.05 -1.62
N ILE A 114 4.44 9.01 -1.23
CA ILE A 114 5.24 9.84 -2.15
C ILE A 114 6.38 9.06 -2.82
N GLY A 115 6.64 7.81 -2.40
CA GLY A 115 7.62 6.93 -3.04
C GLY A 115 7.01 6.05 -4.13
N ILE A 116 5.76 5.62 -3.95
CA ILE A 116 5.11 4.65 -4.84
C ILE A 116 4.65 5.31 -6.15
N ASP A 117 4.26 6.58 -6.13
CA ASP A 117 3.90 7.35 -7.33
C ASP A 117 5.07 7.43 -8.33
N ASN A 118 6.28 7.68 -7.83
CA ASN A 118 7.49 7.83 -8.63
C ASN A 118 7.91 6.50 -9.26
N VAL A 119 7.77 5.39 -8.52
CA VAL A 119 7.98 4.05 -9.08
C VAL A 119 6.94 3.77 -10.15
N ALA A 120 5.66 4.02 -9.88
CA ALA A 120 4.57 3.79 -10.83
C ALA A 120 4.74 4.61 -12.12
N TYR A 121 5.09 5.89 -12.03
CA TYR A 121 5.43 6.71 -13.20
C TYR A 121 6.63 6.18 -13.97
N THR A 122 7.64 5.67 -13.27
CA THR A 122 8.84 5.11 -13.91
C THR A 122 8.47 3.86 -14.71
N GLU A 123 7.77 2.91 -14.10
CA GLU A 123 7.32 1.67 -14.77
C GLU A 123 6.40 1.98 -15.96
N GLY A 124 5.41 2.86 -15.78
CA GLY A 124 4.48 3.24 -16.84
C GLY A 124 5.15 3.97 -18.00
N LYS A 125 6.10 4.88 -17.73
CA LYS A 125 6.85 5.58 -18.80
C LYS A 125 7.77 4.64 -19.56
N ILE A 126 8.40 3.68 -18.89
CA ILE A 126 9.24 2.67 -19.56
C ILE A 126 8.37 1.86 -20.53
N ALA A 127 7.26 1.29 -20.05
CA ALA A 127 6.35 0.50 -20.87
C ALA A 127 5.79 1.28 -22.08
N ALA A 128 5.43 2.55 -21.89
CA ALA A 128 5.01 3.39 -23.01
C ALA A 128 6.12 3.68 -24.02
N ILE A 129 7.37 3.91 -23.57
CA ILE A 129 8.50 4.13 -24.49
C ILE A 129 8.81 2.86 -25.28
N GLU A 130 8.75 1.68 -24.65
CA GLU A 130 8.90 0.40 -25.34
C GLU A 130 7.83 0.23 -26.42
N ALA A 131 6.56 0.48 -26.10
CA ALA A 131 5.47 0.45 -27.07
C ALA A 131 5.63 1.48 -28.21
N LEU A 132 6.11 2.70 -27.91
CA LEU A 132 6.41 3.72 -28.91
C LEU A 132 7.53 3.28 -29.86
N ASN A 133 8.58 2.64 -29.35
CA ASN A 133 9.67 2.11 -30.17
C ASN A 133 9.23 0.94 -31.06
N GLU A 134 8.22 0.19 -30.63
CA GLU A 134 7.56 -0.83 -31.43
C GLU A 134 6.54 -0.26 -32.44
N GLU A 135 6.45 1.06 -32.58
CA GLU A 135 5.54 1.76 -33.50
C GLU A 135 4.06 1.40 -33.27
N LYS A 136 3.71 1.08 -32.02
CA LYS A 136 2.34 0.78 -31.60
C LYS A 136 1.44 2.00 -31.76
N SER A 137 0.15 1.78 -31.93
CA SER A 137 -0.83 2.87 -31.95
C SER A 137 -0.89 3.60 -30.59
N GLN A 138 -1.37 4.84 -30.59
CA GLN A 138 -1.45 5.64 -29.35
C GLN A 138 -2.24 4.91 -28.25
N SER A 139 -3.36 4.29 -28.60
CA SER A 139 -4.18 3.52 -27.65
C SER A 139 -3.43 2.30 -27.10
N GLU A 140 -2.58 1.66 -27.89
CA GLU A 140 -1.73 0.56 -27.43
C GLU A 140 -0.59 1.05 -26.51
N VAL A 141 -0.03 2.24 -26.76
CA VAL A 141 0.96 2.88 -25.88
C VAL A 141 0.34 3.28 -24.54
N GLU A 142 -0.84 3.89 -24.56
CA GLU A 142 -1.62 4.20 -23.36
C GLU A 142 -1.90 2.93 -22.55
N THR A 143 -2.36 1.87 -23.22
CA THR A 143 -2.62 0.57 -22.58
C THR A 143 -1.35 0.01 -21.93
N ALA A 144 -0.21 0.03 -22.63
CA ALA A 144 1.05 -0.45 -22.08
C ALA A 144 1.47 0.31 -20.82
N ALA A 145 1.36 1.64 -20.84
CA ALA A 145 1.62 2.49 -19.66
C ALA A 145 0.69 2.14 -18.49
N THR A 146 -0.63 2.11 -18.73
CA THR A 146 -1.59 1.89 -17.64
C THR A 146 -1.51 0.47 -17.10
N SER A 147 -1.28 -0.55 -17.94
CA SER A 147 -1.12 -1.94 -17.48
C SER A 147 0.12 -2.13 -16.60
N ALA A 148 1.22 -1.42 -16.86
CA ALA A 148 2.39 -1.46 -15.98
C ALA A 148 2.09 -0.85 -14.59
N VAL A 149 1.33 0.25 -14.57
CA VAL A 149 0.85 0.86 -13.32
C VAL A 149 -0.13 -0.05 -12.59
N ASP A 150 -1.12 -0.60 -13.28
CA ASP A 150 -2.14 -1.49 -12.70
C ASP A 150 -1.48 -2.74 -12.09
N SER A 151 -0.46 -3.32 -12.74
CA SER A 151 0.32 -4.45 -12.20
C SER A 151 1.08 -4.07 -10.93
N TYR A 152 1.74 -2.90 -10.92
CA TYR A 152 2.45 -2.44 -9.74
C TYR A 152 1.50 -2.09 -8.60
N GLY A 153 0.41 -1.37 -8.87
CA GLY A 153 -0.61 -1.04 -7.89
C GLY A 153 -1.26 -2.26 -7.26
N SER A 154 -1.55 -3.28 -8.08
CA SER A 154 -2.05 -4.57 -7.59
C SER A 154 -1.08 -5.25 -6.64
N THR A 155 0.23 -5.16 -6.90
CA THR A 155 1.27 -5.70 -6.00
C THR A 155 1.25 -4.99 -4.63
N VAL A 156 1.20 -3.66 -4.64
CA VAL A 156 1.21 -2.82 -3.43
C VAL A 156 -0.06 -3.06 -2.60
N ILE A 157 -1.23 -2.98 -3.23
CA ILE A 157 -2.53 -3.22 -2.57
C ILE A 157 -2.59 -4.64 -2.00
N LYS A 158 -2.17 -5.65 -2.77
CA LYS A 158 -2.15 -7.04 -2.31
C LYS A 158 -1.26 -7.23 -1.08
N ASN A 159 -0.10 -6.61 -1.03
CA ASN A 159 0.79 -6.73 0.14
C ASN A 159 0.20 -6.05 1.39
N PHE A 160 -0.46 -4.91 1.22
CA PHE A 160 -1.21 -4.24 2.29
C PHE A 160 -2.36 -5.12 2.83
N LEU A 161 -3.19 -5.67 1.94
CA LEU A 161 -4.30 -6.56 2.32
C LEU A 161 -3.82 -7.90 2.92
N LYS A 162 -2.65 -8.41 2.52
CA LYS A 162 -2.01 -9.56 3.18
C LYS A 162 -1.65 -9.25 4.64
N ALA A 163 -1.10 -8.07 4.93
CA ALA A 163 -0.77 -7.69 6.31
C ALA A 163 -2.02 -7.61 7.20
N TRP A 164 -3.11 -7.08 6.63
CA TRP A 164 -4.42 -7.11 7.27
C TRP A 164 -4.89 -8.55 7.55
N ASN A 165 -4.86 -9.43 6.54
CA ASN A 165 -5.25 -10.84 6.70
C ASN A 165 -4.41 -11.56 7.77
N GLU A 166 -3.09 -11.35 7.81
CA GLU A 166 -2.24 -11.95 8.86
C GLU A 166 -2.57 -11.42 10.26
N SER A 167 -2.97 -10.15 10.37
CA SER A 167 -3.42 -9.58 11.64
C SER A 167 -4.71 -10.26 12.11
N LEU A 168 -5.66 -10.50 11.20
CA LEU A 168 -6.91 -11.21 11.54
C LEU A 168 -6.69 -12.71 11.78
N ASN A 169 -5.76 -13.36 11.07
CA ASN A 169 -5.36 -14.75 11.37
C ASN A 169 -4.78 -14.88 12.78
N GLU A 170 -3.96 -13.92 13.21
CA GLU A 170 -3.41 -13.88 14.56
C GLU A 170 -4.52 -13.69 15.61
N VAL A 171 -5.49 -12.80 15.34
CA VAL A 171 -6.68 -12.63 16.18
C VAL A 171 -7.46 -13.95 16.30
N GLU A 172 -7.69 -14.65 15.17
CA GLU A 172 -8.40 -15.93 15.18
C GLU A 172 -7.72 -16.93 16.10
N GLN A 173 -6.41 -17.11 15.96
CA GLN A 173 -5.62 -18.01 16.79
C GLN A 173 -5.65 -17.63 18.27
N GLN A 174 -5.51 -16.33 18.59
CA GLN A 174 -5.54 -15.85 19.97
C GLN A 174 -6.90 -16.09 20.61
N ALA A 175 -7.99 -15.80 19.89
CA ALA A 175 -9.34 -15.99 20.38
C ALA A 175 -9.73 -17.47 20.51
N GLU A 176 -9.23 -18.36 19.63
CA GLU A 176 -9.36 -19.81 19.81
C GLU A 176 -8.70 -20.29 21.11
N VAL A 177 -7.47 -19.84 21.40
CA VAL A 177 -6.76 -20.19 22.63
C VAL A 177 -7.49 -19.64 23.86
N LEU A 178 -7.95 -18.38 23.82
CA LEU A 178 -8.74 -17.77 24.90
C LEU A 178 -10.03 -18.56 25.17
N ASN A 179 -10.78 -18.91 24.11
CA ASN A 179 -12.05 -19.63 24.23
C ASN A 179 -11.86 -21.07 24.75
N SER A 180 -10.69 -21.67 24.50
CA SER A 180 -10.35 -23.01 25.02
C SER A 180 -9.92 -23.01 26.50
N HIS A 181 -9.59 -21.85 27.06
CA HIS A 181 -9.02 -21.75 28.40
C HIS A 181 -10.13 -21.62 29.47
N ALA A 182 -10.32 -22.67 30.28
CA ALA A 182 -11.46 -22.79 31.21
C ALA A 182 -11.62 -21.65 32.23
N ASP A 183 -10.53 -20.99 32.61
CA ASP A 183 -10.52 -19.92 33.62
C ASP A 183 -10.42 -18.50 33.01
N VAL A 184 -10.53 -18.37 31.68
CA VAL A 184 -10.48 -17.07 30.97
C VAL A 184 -11.77 -16.88 30.21
N ASP A 185 -12.37 -15.71 30.36
CA ASP A 185 -13.46 -15.27 29.50
C ASP A 185 -12.87 -14.37 28.40
N PRO A 186 -12.96 -14.77 27.11
CA PRO A 186 -12.38 -14.00 26.00
C PRO A 186 -12.80 -12.54 25.99
N VAL A 187 -14.02 -12.21 26.43
CA VAL A 187 -14.53 -10.82 26.43
C VAL A 187 -13.79 -9.92 27.41
N ASN A 188 -13.19 -10.47 28.46
CA ASN A 188 -12.40 -9.73 29.44
C ASN A 188 -10.96 -9.47 28.97
N VAL A 189 -10.53 -10.13 27.89
CA VAL A 189 -9.17 -10.01 27.35
C VAL A 189 -9.15 -9.29 26.02
N MET A 190 -10.03 -9.66 25.09
CA MET A 190 -10.08 -9.15 23.74
C MET A 190 -11.53 -8.86 23.36
N TYR A 191 -11.81 -7.59 23.03
CA TYR A 191 -13.17 -7.13 22.80
C TYR A 191 -13.30 -5.94 21.85
N TYR A 192 -14.52 -5.74 21.35
CA TYR A 192 -14.93 -4.55 20.64
C TYR A 192 -15.34 -3.46 21.64
N PRO A 193 -14.67 -2.29 21.67
CA PRO A 193 -15.02 -1.23 22.61
C PRO A 193 -16.33 -0.54 22.22
N ASP A 194 -17.18 -0.30 23.23
CA ASP A 194 -18.52 0.31 23.13
C ASP A 194 -18.47 1.86 23.11
N ASP A 195 -17.30 2.45 22.82
CA ASP A 195 -17.07 3.88 23.07
C ASP A 195 -17.91 4.81 22.15
N ASP A 196 -18.55 4.28 21.10
CA ASP A 196 -19.28 5.03 20.07
C ASP A 196 -20.79 4.70 19.97
N TRP A 197 -21.38 3.82 20.81
CA TRP A 197 -22.81 3.43 20.65
C TRP A 197 -23.84 4.43 21.14
N GLY A 198 -23.46 5.63 21.60
CA GLY A 198 -24.39 6.73 21.89
C GLY A 198 -25.51 6.39 22.89
N SER A 199 -25.39 5.25 23.58
CA SER A 199 -26.43 4.64 24.39
C SER A 199 -25.91 4.52 25.80
N ASN A 200 -26.70 5.00 26.75
CA ASN A 200 -26.55 4.75 28.19
C ASN A 200 -26.69 3.25 28.57
N SER A 201 -26.50 2.32 27.63
CA SER A 201 -26.51 0.88 27.88
C SER A 201 -25.14 0.44 28.35
N THR A 202 -24.93 0.51 29.65
CA THR A 202 -23.98 -0.40 30.30
C THR A 202 -24.28 -1.84 29.86
N GLY A 203 -23.35 -2.52 29.19
CA GLY A 203 -23.19 -3.96 29.44
C GLY A 203 -22.90 -4.91 28.28
N ASN A 204 -22.79 -4.47 27.03
CA ASN A 204 -22.61 -5.41 25.92
C ASN A 204 -21.21 -5.26 25.29
N THR A 205 -20.20 -5.75 26.00
CA THR A 205 -18.87 -5.98 25.42
C THR A 205 -18.91 -7.32 24.67
N TYR A 206 -18.36 -7.38 23.45
CA TYR A 206 -18.31 -8.60 22.64
C TYR A 206 -16.87 -8.98 22.34
N SER A 207 -16.60 -10.29 22.33
CA SER A 207 -15.31 -10.81 21.91
C SER A 207 -15.32 -11.14 20.41
N PRO A 208 -14.21 -10.91 19.68
CA PRO A 208 -14.06 -11.47 18.33
C PRO A 208 -14.18 -13.00 18.31
N ALA A 209 -13.98 -13.69 19.45
CA ALA A 209 -14.14 -15.15 19.57
C ALA A 209 -15.50 -15.68 19.07
N GLU A 210 -16.54 -14.85 19.13
CA GLU A 210 -17.89 -15.22 18.66
C GLU A 210 -18.03 -15.23 17.13
N PHE A 211 -17.05 -14.65 16.42
CA PHE A 211 -17.13 -14.36 14.99
C PHE A 211 -16.04 -15.08 14.17
N ILE A 212 -15.46 -16.14 14.73
CA ILE A 212 -14.39 -16.92 14.13
C ILE A 212 -14.96 -18.20 13.49
N PRO A 213 -14.52 -18.57 12.27
CA PRO A 213 -13.55 -17.86 11.44
C PRO A 213 -14.15 -16.56 10.86
N PHE A 214 -13.30 -15.55 10.65
CA PHE A 214 -13.72 -14.32 9.98
C PHE A 214 -14.12 -14.62 8.54
N GLU A 215 -15.18 -13.95 8.08
CA GLU A 215 -15.61 -14.03 6.69
C GLU A 215 -14.57 -13.39 5.75
N THR A 216 -14.58 -13.80 4.48
CA THR A 216 -13.74 -13.21 3.44
C THR A 216 -14.57 -12.48 2.39
N ARG A 217 -14.01 -11.40 1.86
CA ARG A 217 -14.54 -10.63 0.73
C ARG A 217 -13.51 -10.58 -0.38
N GLY A 218 -13.95 -10.81 -1.61
CA GLY A 218 -13.10 -10.69 -2.79
C GLY A 218 -12.97 -9.22 -3.19
N ILE A 219 -11.77 -8.68 -3.09
CA ILE A 219 -11.44 -7.31 -3.51
C ILE A 219 -10.84 -7.36 -4.91
N GLU A 220 -11.42 -6.63 -5.86
CA GLU A 220 -10.86 -6.48 -7.21
C GLU A 220 -9.62 -5.57 -7.15
N LEU A 221 -8.51 -6.05 -7.70
CA LEU A 221 -7.25 -5.33 -7.81
C LEU A 221 -7.19 -4.54 -9.14
N PRO A 222 -6.34 -3.51 -9.25
CA PRO A 222 -6.22 -2.71 -10.48
C PRO A 222 -5.94 -3.52 -11.76
N ASP A 223 -5.27 -4.67 -11.67
CA ASP A 223 -4.99 -5.57 -12.79
C ASP A 223 -6.19 -6.46 -13.19
N GLY A 224 -7.35 -6.28 -12.55
CA GLY A 224 -8.57 -7.05 -12.77
C GLY A 224 -8.59 -8.42 -12.08
N THR A 225 -7.54 -8.78 -11.33
CA THR A 225 -7.56 -9.99 -10.49
C THR A 225 -8.32 -9.74 -9.19
N THR A 226 -8.71 -10.80 -8.49
CA THR A 226 -9.40 -10.70 -7.19
C THR A 226 -8.50 -11.21 -6.07
N PHE A 227 -8.50 -10.53 -4.92
CA PHE A 227 -7.81 -10.93 -3.71
C PHE A 227 -8.79 -11.10 -2.54
N ASP A 228 -8.77 -12.29 -1.92
CA ASP A 228 -9.61 -12.58 -0.75
C ASP A 228 -9.07 -11.88 0.49
N THR A 229 -9.87 -10.99 1.06
CA THR A 229 -9.55 -10.18 2.24
C THR A 229 -10.49 -10.55 3.38
N LYS A 230 -9.94 -10.83 4.56
CA LYS A 230 -10.70 -11.13 5.77
C LYS A 230 -11.44 -9.89 6.25
N MET A 231 -12.62 -10.09 6.83
CA MET A 231 -13.49 -9.02 7.30
C MET A 231 -13.55 -9.05 8.82
N LEU A 232 -13.17 -7.94 9.46
CA LEU A 232 -13.40 -7.76 10.89
C LEU A 232 -14.90 -7.52 11.09
N GLN A 233 -15.56 -8.30 11.93
CA GLN A 233 -17.03 -8.30 12.02
C GLN A 233 -17.53 -8.36 13.46
N SER A 234 -18.71 -7.79 13.69
CA SER A 234 -19.41 -7.84 14.97
C SER A 234 -20.89 -8.20 14.74
N GLN A 235 -21.61 -8.56 15.80
CA GLN A 235 -23.03 -8.91 15.69
C GLN A 235 -23.95 -7.74 15.31
N TYR A 236 -23.47 -6.49 15.37
CA TYR A 236 -24.25 -5.29 15.08
C TYR A 236 -23.78 -4.54 13.84
N SER A 237 -22.55 -4.78 13.38
CA SER A 237 -22.02 -4.22 12.14
C SER A 237 -22.00 -5.31 11.07
N SER A 238 -22.44 -5.01 9.84
CA SER A 238 -21.78 -5.71 8.74
C SER A 238 -20.31 -5.28 8.74
N GLY A 239 -19.43 -6.23 8.45
CA GLY A 239 -18.02 -6.10 8.82
C GLY A 239 -17.26 -5.08 7.98
N PHE A 240 -15.98 -4.96 8.28
CA PHE A 240 -15.06 -4.02 7.65
C PHE A 240 -13.83 -4.75 7.11
N THR A 241 -13.45 -4.37 5.88
CA THR A 241 -12.15 -4.65 5.27
C THR A 241 -11.50 -3.31 4.91
N PRO A 242 -10.16 -3.21 4.77
CA PRO A 242 -9.53 -1.94 4.41
C PRO A 242 -10.09 -1.29 3.13
N ALA A 243 -10.65 -2.08 2.21
CA ALA A 243 -11.22 -1.62 0.95
C ALA A 243 -12.72 -1.28 1.02
N GLU A 244 -13.45 -1.89 1.96
CA GLU A 244 -14.91 -1.82 2.00
C GLU A 244 -15.40 -1.83 3.44
N PHE A 245 -16.29 -0.90 3.76
CA PHE A 245 -17.09 -0.94 4.98
C PHE A 245 -18.50 -1.41 4.61
N ASP A 246 -18.87 -2.61 5.00
CA ASP A 246 -20.24 -3.07 4.86
C ASP A 246 -21.03 -2.37 5.99
N GLY A 247 -21.54 -1.18 5.68
CA GLY A 247 -22.37 -0.41 6.60
C GLY A 247 -23.81 -0.86 6.48
N GLY A 248 -24.22 -1.87 7.24
CA GLY A 248 -25.62 -2.28 7.33
C GLY A 248 -26.52 -1.09 7.67
N ASP A 249 -27.80 -1.10 7.31
CA ASP A 249 -28.71 0.03 7.60
C ASP A 249 -28.77 0.32 9.11
N TRP A 250 -28.02 1.34 9.55
CA TRP A 250 -27.88 1.68 10.95
C TRP A 250 -29.09 2.47 11.43
N SER A 251 -29.84 1.90 12.39
CA SER A 251 -31.06 2.50 12.94
C SER A 251 -30.88 3.87 13.64
N ASN A 252 -29.64 4.29 13.95
CA ASN A 252 -29.35 5.54 14.66
C ASN A 252 -28.49 6.56 13.87
N GLY A 253 -28.05 6.24 12.64
CA GLY A 253 -27.33 7.18 11.76
C GLY A 253 -25.91 7.59 12.18
N SER A 254 -25.32 6.97 13.20
CA SER A 254 -23.91 7.20 13.59
C SER A 254 -23.01 6.08 13.07
N LEU A 255 -21.94 6.44 12.34
CA LEU A 255 -20.90 5.49 11.95
C LEU A 255 -20.25 4.91 13.21
N GLN A 256 -20.44 3.62 13.45
CA GLN A 256 -19.72 2.92 14.49
C GLN A 256 -18.31 2.64 13.99
N ARG A 257 -17.32 3.00 14.80
CA ARG A 257 -15.93 2.65 14.55
C ARG A 257 -15.74 1.18 14.91
N LEU A 258 -15.14 0.41 14.02
CA LEU A 258 -14.79 -0.98 14.30
C LEU A 258 -13.30 -1.07 14.57
N ARG A 259 -12.95 -1.51 15.78
CA ARG A 259 -11.58 -1.68 16.26
C ARG A 259 -11.57 -2.76 17.33
N LEU A 260 -10.41 -3.37 17.55
CA LEU A 260 -10.22 -4.35 18.63
C LEU A 260 -9.44 -3.73 19.77
N ARG A 261 -9.88 -3.99 21.00
CA ARG A 261 -9.16 -3.66 22.23
C ARG A 261 -8.71 -4.94 22.93
N VAL A 262 -7.46 -4.95 23.36
CA VAL A 262 -6.86 -6.04 24.15
C VAL A 262 -6.33 -5.48 25.46
N GLU A 263 -6.63 -6.14 26.56
CA GLU A 263 -6.28 -5.72 27.93
C GLU A 263 -5.29 -6.69 28.57
N ALA A 264 -4.23 -6.15 29.18
CA ALA A 264 -3.27 -6.87 30.00
C ALA A 264 -3.80 -7.08 31.44
N PRO A 265 -3.24 -8.03 32.22
CA PRO A 265 -3.67 -8.25 33.61
C PRO A 265 -3.50 -7.04 34.55
N ASP A 266 -2.59 -6.13 34.22
CA ASP A 266 -2.34 -4.90 34.99
C ASP A 266 -3.28 -3.73 34.61
N GLY A 267 -4.20 -3.96 33.66
CA GLY A 267 -5.13 -2.97 33.13
C GLY A 267 -4.57 -2.12 32.00
N SER A 268 -3.33 -2.36 31.54
CA SER A 268 -2.80 -1.74 30.31
C SER A 268 -3.60 -2.21 29.10
N GLN A 269 -3.82 -1.33 28.13
CA GLN A 269 -4.65 -1.63 26.96
C GLN A 269 -3.94 -1.26 25.66
N VAL A 270 -4.22 -2.03 24.60
CA VAL A 270 -3.88 -1.70 23.22
C VAL A 270 -5.17 -1.71 22.40
N THR A 271 -5.33 -0.75 21.50
CA THR A 271 -6.45 -0.70 20.56
C THR A 271 -5.87 -0.66 19.15
N TYR A 272 -6.27 -1.59 18.29
CA TYR A 272 -5.68 -1.81 16.96
C TYR A 272 -6.73 -2.32 15.97
N LEU A 273 -6.33 -2.49 14.71
CA LEU A 273 -7.21 -2.90 13.60
C LEU A 273 -8.44 -1.99 13.45
N SER A 274 -8.21 -0.68 13.57
CA SER A 274 -9.27 0.31 13.41
C SER A 274 -9.54 0.60 11.93
N ASP A 275 -10.82 0.62 11.57
CA ASP A 275 -11.33 1.18 10.31
C ASP A 275 -10.74 2.57 10.01
N GLN A 276 -10.65 3.42 11.02
CA GLN A 276 -10.13 4.78 10.91
C GLN A 276 -8.65 4.90 10.54
N GLU A 277 -7.89 3.82 10.71
CA GLU A 277 -6.46 3.78 10.42
C GLU A 277 -6.19 3.10 9.07
N TRP A 278 -6.88 1.99 8.82
CA TRP A 278 -6.63 1.16 7.64
C TRP A 278 -7.33 1.67 6.38
N MET A 279 -8.57 2.17 6.46
CA MET A 279 -9.29 2.67 5.27
C MET A 279 -8.60 3.87 4.63
N PRO A 280 -8.18 4.91 5.38
CA PRO A 280 -7.53 6.06 4.76
C PRO A 280 -6.24 5.69 4.03
N VAL A 281 -5.48 4.71 4.54
CA VAL A 281 -4.27 4.22 3.86
C VAL A 281 -4.62 3.50 2.56
N TYR A 282 -5.66 2.66 2.56
CA TYR A 282 -6.15 2.01 1.34
C TYR A 282 -6.61 3.02 0.29
N ASP A 283 -7.39 4.02 0.71
CA ASP A 283 -7.90 5.09 -0.14
C ASP A 283 -6.74 5.90 -0.75
N GLU A 284 -5.75 6.26 0.05
CA GLU A 284 -4.58 7.02 -0.41
C GLU A 284 -3.71 6.23 -1.39
N ILE A 285 -3.49 4.93 -1.14
CA ILE A 285 -2.81 4.02 -2.09
C ILE A 285 -3.57 4.00 -3.42
N THR A 286 -4.88 3.78 -3.38
CA THR A 286 -5.73 3.66 -4.58
C THR A 286 -5.79 4.96 -5.37
N GLN A 287 -5.95 6.08 -4.68
CA GLN A 287 -5.94 7.41 -5.28
C GLN A 287 -4.60 7.70 -5.95
N THR A 288 -3.48 7.35 -5.30
CA THR A 288 -2.13 7.54 -5.87
C THR A 288 -1.98 6.82 -7.21
N PHE A 289 -2.45 5.58 -7.33
CA PHE A 289 -2.37 4.85 -8.60
C PHE A 289 -3.32 5.39 -9.67
N THR A 290 -4.47 5.93 -9.27
CA THR A 290 -5.39 6.61 -10.19
C THR A 290 -4.76 7.90 -10.73
N ASP A 291 -4.14 8.71 -9.87
CA ASP A 291 -3.47 9.96 -10.27
C ASP A 291 -2.29 9.69 -11.22
N VAL A 292 -1.51 8.62 -10.95
CA VAL A 292 -0.42 8.21 -11.85
C VAL A 292 -0.96 7.79 -13.21
N ARG A 293 -2.03 6.97 -13.23
CA ARG A 293 -2.67 6.51 -14.46
C ARG A 293 -3.14 7.69 -15.32
N ASP A 294 -3.87 8.62 -14.73
CA ASP A 294 -4.37 9.82 -15.42
C ASP A 294 -3.23 10.70 -15.92
N GLY A 295 -2.18 10.88 -15.11
CA GLY A 295 -0.99 11.62 -15.49
C GLY A 295 -0.21 10.97 -16.65
N LEU A 296 -0.16 9.63 -16.71
CA LEU A 296 0.48 8.90 -17.81
C LEU A 296 -0.31 9.01 -19.11
N LEU A 297 -1.64 8.94 -19.07
CA LEU A 297 -2.47 9.14 -20.25
C LEU A 297 -2.23 10.52 -20.85
N LEU A 298 -2.25 11.57 -20.01
CA LEU A 298 -1.92 12.93 -20.43
C LEU A 298 -0.47 13.05 -20.95
N TRP A 299 0.47 12.33 -20.36
CA TRP A 299 1.85 12.31 -20.83
C TRP A 299 1.98 11.65 -22.21
N VAL A 300 1.33 10.50 -22.44
CA VAL A 300 1.33 9.82 -23.75
C VAL A 300 0.71 10.71 -24.82
N ASP A 301 -0.43 11.35 -24.55
CA ASP A 301 -1.08 12.32 -25.44
C ASP A 301 -0.11 13.41 -25.94
N ASN A 302 0.72 13.92 -25.05
CA ASN A 302 1.68 14.97 -25.36
C ASN A 302 2.91 14.47 -26.14
N VAL A 303 3.34 13.23 -25.87
CA VAL A 303 4.62 12.69 -26.35
C VAL A 303 4.47 11.91 -27.66
N TYR A 304 3.34 11.23 -27.87
CA TYR A 304 3.13 10.32 -29.00
C TYR A 304 3.32 11.01 -30.37
N GLY A 305 2.92 12.28 -30.51
CA GLY A 305 3.11 13.06 -31.73
C GLY A 305 4.49 13.73 -31.87
N GLN A 306 5.30 13.75 -30.81
CA GLN A 306 6.55 14.52 -30.73
C GLN A 306 7.81 13.65 -30.77
N VAL A 307 7.73 12.41 -30.29
CA VAL A 307 8.86 11.47 -30.26
C VAL A 307 8.82 10.58 -31.49
N GLN A 308 9.92 10.51 -32.23
CA GLN A 308 10.05 9.58 -33.36
C GLN A 308 10.47 8.19 -32.85
N SER A 309 9.97 7.12 -33.50
CA SER A 309 10.34 5.74 -33.17
C SER A 309 11.86 5.55 -33.19
N GLY A 310 12.40 4.84 -32.19
CA GLY A 310 13.84 4.55 -32.07
C GLY A 310 14.70 5.69 -31.53
N GLN A 311 14.11 6.80 -31.06
CA GLN A 311 14.88 7.88 -30.43
C GLN A 311 15.29 7.60 -28.99
N ILE A 312 14.66 6.63 -28.30
CA ILE A 312 14.83 6.43 -26.87
C ILE A 312 14.99 4.94 -26.54
N GLU A 313 16.23 4.51 -26.32
CA GLU A 313 16.55 3.15 -25.89
C GLU A 313 16.35 2.99 -24.36
N VAL A 314 15.34 2.23 -23.94
CA VAL A 314 15.02 1.94 -22.52
C VAL A 314 15.07 0.46 -22.15
N SER A 315 15.26 -0.45 -23.11
CA SER A 315 15.23 -1.91 -22.88
C SER A 315 16.33 -2.44 -21.95
N ASP A 316 17.42 -1.67 -21.76
CA ASP A 316 18.52 -2.01 -20.84
C ASP A 316 18.37 -1.34 -19.45
N LEU A 317 17.25 -0.63 -19.20
CA LEU A 317 17.07 0.12 -17.97
C LEU A 317 16.55 -0.78 -16.85
N ILE A 318 17.41 -1.05 -15.87
CA ILE A 318 16.99 -1.72 -14.64
C ILE A 318 16.22 -0.72 -13.76
N THR A 319 14.94 -1.01 -13.52
CA THR A 319 14.05 -0.15 -12.71
C THR A 319 14.41 -0.22 -11.21
N PRO A 320 13.99 0.76 -10.39
CA PRO A 320 14.15 0.67 -8.94
C PRO A 320 13.52 -0.60 -8.35
N ARG A 321 12.37 -1.04 -8.87
CA ARG A 321 11.67 -2.28 -8.47
C ARG A 321 12.49 -3.52 -8.84
N GLU A 322 12.94 -3.62 -10.08
CA GLU A 322 13.78 -4.75 -10.53
C GLU A 322 15.08 -4.83 -9.72
N ARG A 323 15.72 -3.69 -9.47
CA ARG A 323 16.91 -3.62 -8.63
C ARG A 323 16.62 -4.08 -7.20
N ALA A 324 15.49 -3.66 -6.63
CA ALA A 324 15.07 -4.09 -5.31
C ALA A 324 14.86 -5.61 -5.27
N ALA A 325 14.26 -6.21 -6.28
CA ALA A 325 14.12 -7.67 -6.38
C ALA A 325 15.48 -8.39 -6.51
N MET A 326 16.40 -7.88 -7.33
CA MET A 326 17.75 -8.45 -7.47
C MET A 326 18.55 -8.42 -6.16
N MET A 327 18.38 -7.37 -5.35
CA MET A 327 19.06 -7.25 -4.05
C MET A 327 18.60 -8.27 -3.01
N THR A 328 17.38 -8.81 -3.14
CA THR A 328 16.86 -9.85 -2.25
C THR A 328 17.28 -11.26 -2.68
N ASP A 329 17.42 -11.50 -3.99
CA ASP A 329 17.86 -12.79 -4.53
C ASP A 329 19.35 -13.07 -4.24
N ASP A 330 20.17 -12.03 -4.18
CA ASP A 330 21.61 -12.12 -3.90
C ASP A 330 21.95 -12.28 -2.41
N GLY A 331 20.96 -12.32 -1.51
CA GLY A 331 21.14 -12.61 -0.08
C GLY A 331 22.06 -11.65 0.70
N LYS A 332 22.28 -10.42 0.19
CA LYS A 332 23.38 -9.55 0.64
C LYS A 332 23.04 -8.55 1.76
N TYR A 333 21.81 -8.52 2.26
CA TYR A 333 21.37 -7.70 3.42
C TYR A 333 20.32 -8.44 4.25
N PRO A 334 20.21 -8.15 5.57
CA PRO A 334 19.85 -9.17 6.53
C PRO A 334 18.38 -9.60 6.40
N PRO A 335 18.08 -10.88 6.73
CA PRO A 335 16.71 -11.29 6.95
C PRO A 335 16.11 -10.38 8.03
N SER A 336 14.83 -10.05 7.87
CA SER A 336 14.01 -9.42 8.90
C SER A 336 14.40 -9.99 10.27
N SER A 337 14.88 -9.11 11.15
CA SER A 337 15.34 -9.52 12.48
C SER A 337 14.19 -10.21 13.20
N ARG A 338 14.46 -11.46 13.61
CA ARG A 338 13.64 -12.30 14.48
C ARG A 338 13.26 -11.60 15.78
#